data_AF-A0A821IZ49-F1
#
_entry.id   AF-A0A821IZ49-F1
#
_cell.length_a   1.000
_cell.length_b   1.000
_cell.length_c   1.000
_cell.angle_alpha   90.00
_cell.angle_beta   90.00
_cell.angle_gamma   90.00
#
_symmetry.space_group_name_H-M   'P 1'
#
loop_
_entity.id
_entity.type
_entity.pdbx_description
1 polymer ?
#
loop_
_entity_poly.entity_id
_entity_poly.type
_entity_poly.pdbx_seq_one_letter_code
_entity_poly.pdbx_strand_id
1 'polypeptide(L)'
;MTNFVTVQRYESSSESDDEMEINQQDIQEKRKVRSQMAIKQEKQWSRYYTNRCYDGNKVHYRYNQVQLRGKQCNAALYLHYPNDTDEVVLFRGANEHDHTNSIHRK
;
A
#
# COMPACT_ATOMS: atom_id res chain seq x y z
N MET A 1 -51.90 4.13 53.17
CA MET A 1 -51.81 5.18 52.12
C MET A 1 -50.78 4.71 51.12
N THR A 2 -51.18 4.65 49.86
CA THR A 2 -50.52 4.01 48.71
C THR A 2 -49.25 4.76 48.30
N ASN A 3 -48.10 4.09 48.32
CA ASN A 3 -46.87 4.63 47.73
C ASN A 3 -46.65 4.03 46.35
N PHE A 4 -46.59 4.94 45.38
CA PHE A 4 -46.47 4.70 43.96
C PHE A 4 -45.13 4.07 43.58
N VAL A 5 -45.19 3.11 42.67
CA VAL A 5 -44.03 2.56 41.95
C VAL A 5 -43.61 3.58 40.90
N THR A 6 -42.36 4.02 40.94
CA THR A 6 -41.75 4.78 39.84
C THR A 6 -40.60 3.94 39.29
N VAL A 7 -40.89 3.19 38.22
CA VAL A 7 -39.85 2.56 37.39
C VAL A 7 -39.16 3.69 36.64
N GLN A 8 -37.90 3.96 36.97
CA GLN A 8 -37.11 4.91 36.20
C GLN A 8 -36.87 4.36 34.79
N ARG A 9 -37.21 5.23 33.85
CA ARG A 9 -37.21 5.09 32.41
C ARG A 9 -35.80 4.71 31.94
N TYR A 10 -35.71 3.68 31.11
CA TYR A 10 -34.50 3.36 30.35
C TYR A 10 -34.16 4.58 29.47
N GLU A 11 -33.16 5.35 29.85
CA GLU A 11 -32.52 6.28 28.94
C GLU A 11 -31.60 5.47 28.04
N SER A 12 -32.20 5.01 26.93
CA SER A 12 -31.46 4.60 25.74
C SER A 12 -30.71 5.82 25.23
N SER A 13 -29.52 6.07 25.76
CA SER A 13 -28.61 7.05 25.17
C SER A 13 -28.11 6.43 23.87
N SER A 14 -28.77 6.82 22.78
CA SER A 14 -28.42 6.47 21.41
C SER A 14 -26.92 6.70 21.23
N GLU A 15 -26.18 5.61 21.04
CA GLU A 15 -24.84 5.66 20.47
C GLU A 15 -25.02 6.26 19.07
N SER A 16 -24.59 7.51 18.90
CA SER A 16 -24.47 8.10 17.57
C SER A 16 -23.26 7.45 16.94
N ASP A 17 -23.49 6.34 16.23
CA ASP A 17 -22.61 5.91 15.16
C ASP A 17 -22.66 7.01 14.10
N ASP A 18 -21.76 7.98 14.24
CA ASP A 18 -21.41 8.89 13.17
C ASP A 18 -20.89 8.00 12.03
N GLU A 19 -21.76 7.77 11.05
CA GLU A 19 -21.45 7.20 9.75
C GLU A 19 -20.31 8.05 9.14
N MET A 20 -19.07 7.65 9.40
CA MET A 20 -17.91 8.26 8.77
C MET A 20 -17.99 7.93 7.28
N GLU A 21 -18.46 8.88 6.47
CA GLU A 21 -18.40 8.79 5.02
C GLU A 21 -16.92 8.70 4.60
N ILE A 22 -16.42 7.47 4.45
CA ILE A 22 -15.01 7.23 4.15
C ILE A 22 -14.77 7.63 2.70
N ASN A 23 -14.08 8.76 2.50
CA ASN A 23 -13.72 9.23 1.16
C ASN A 23 -12.85 8.18 0.45
N GLN A 24 -13.40 7.58 -0.61
CA GLN A 24 -12.74 6.54 -1.41
C GLN A 24 -11.36 6.98 -1.94
N GLN A 25 -11.19 8.28 -2.24
CA GLN A 25 -9.91 8.82 -2.70
C GLN A 25 -8.84 8.78 -1.59
N ASP A 26 -9.23 9.08 -0.35
CA ASP A 26 -8.32 9.04 0.80
C ASP A 26 -7.89 7.60 1.13
N ILE A 27 -8.79 6.63 0.97
CA ILE A 27 -8.46 5.21 1.12
C ILE A 27 -7.39 4.81 0.10
N GLN A 28 -7.60 5.15 -1.17
CA GLN A 28 -6.67 4.80 -2.25
C GLN A 28 -5.29 5.44 -2.06
N GLU A 29 -5.23 6.72 -1.68
CA GLU A 29 -3.95 7.38 -1.44
C GLU A 29 -3.22 6.80 -0.22
N LYS A 30 -3.92 6.51 0.88
CA LYS A 30 -3.32 5.85 2.06
C LYS A 30 -2.73 4.48 1.72
N ARG A 31 -3.44 3.67 0.92
CA ARG A 31 -2.94 2.35 0.48
C ARG A 31 -1.74 2.50 -0.44
N LYS A 32 -1.77 3.45 -1.36
CA LYS A 32 -0.64 3.75 -2.24
C LYS A 32 0.60 4.15 -1.45
N VAL A 33 0.45 5.00 -0.44
CA VAL A 33 1.56 5.34 0.48
C VAL A 33 2.07 4.08 1.18
N ARG A 34 1.19 3.25 1.76
CA ARG A 34 1.58 2.03 2.47
C ARG A 34 2.35 1.04 1.59
N SER A 35 1.87 0.76 0.38
CA SER A 35 2.52 -0.15 -0.56
C SER A 35 3.88 0.37 -1.01
N GLN A 36 4.01 1.68 -1.25
CA GLN A 36 5.30 2.29 -1.56
C GLN A 36 6.27 2.23 -0.38
N MET A 37 5.78 2.36 0.86
CA MET A 37 6.62 2.24 2.05
C MET A 37 7.16 0.82 2.21
N ALA A 38 6.36 -0.22 1.94
CA ALA A 38 6.82 -1.60 2.00
C ALA A 38 8.02 -1.85 1.05
N ILE A 39 7.94 -1.37 -0.19
CA ILE A 39 9.05 -1.49 -1.16
C ILE A 39 10.28 -0.68 -0.72
N LYS A 40 10.08 0.53 -0.15
CA LYS A 40 11.19 1.35 0.38
C LYS A 40 11.88 0.69 1.58
N GLN A 41 11.15 -0.04 2.42
CA GLN A 41 11.70 -0.73 3.59
C GLN A 41 12.67 -1.85 3.19
N GLU A 42 12.48 -2.49 2.02
CA GLU A 42 13.43 -3.48 1.50
C GLU A 42 14.81 -2.86 1.20
N LYS A 43 14.91 -1.53 1.03
CA LYS A 43 16.15 -0.78 0.71
C LYS A 43 16.93 -1.30 -0.50
N GLN A 44 16.27 -2.11 -1.33
CA GLN A 44 16.83 -2.81 -2.49
C GLN A 44 16.31 -2.29 -3.82
N TRP A 45 15.27 -1.44 -3.79
CA TRP A 45 14.54 -1.03 -4.97
C TRP A 45 14.53 0.48 -5.10
N SER A 46 14.81 0.95 -6.32
CA SER A 46 14.69 2.35 -6.70
C SER A 46 13.54 2.51 -7.69
N ARG A 47 12.72 3.55 -7.49
CA ARG A 47 11.67 3.90 -8.45
C ARG A 47 12.31 4.21 -9.80
N TYR A 48 11.80 3.61 -10.86
CA TYR A 48 12.32 3.79 -12.21
C TYR A 48 11.42 4.71 -13.03
N TYR A 49 10.17 4.31 -13.26
CA TYR A 49 9.19 5.15 -13.95
C TYR A 49 7.76 4.80 -13.53
N THR A 50 6.79 5.56 -14.03
CA THR A 50 5.36 5.30 -13.85
C THR A 50 4.70 5.23 -15.20
N ASN A 51 3.87 4.21 -15.38
CA ASN A 51 3.08 4.00 -16.58
C ASN A 51 1.60 4.13 -16.22
N ARG A 52 0.86 4.92 -17.00
CA ARG A 52 -0.60 4.99 -16.88
C ARG A 52 -1.17 4.08 -17.95
N CYS A 53 -1.89 3.06 -17.52
CA CYS A 53 -2.57 2.12 -18.40
C CYS A 53 -4.08 2.31 -18.29
N TYR A 54 -4.82 1.70 -19.21
CA TYR A 54 -6.27 1.74 -19.18
C TYR A 54 -6.85 1.10 -17.90
N ASP A 55 -6.22 0.01 -17.44
CA ASP A 55 -6.58 -0.75 -16.24
C ASP A 55 -6.17 -0.08 -14.93
N GLY A 56 -5.33 0.96 -14.98
CA GLY A 56 -4.85 1.64 -13.78
C GLY A 56 -3.42 2.15 -13.91
N ASN A 57 -2.83 2.51 -12.78
CA ASN A 57 -1.46 3.04 -12.72
C ASN A 57 -0.46 1.95 -12.34
N LYS A 58 0.68 1.91 -13.03
CA LYS A 58 1.79 0.99 -12.74
C LYS A 58 3.02 1.80 -12.32
N VAL A 59 3.55 1.52 -11.14
CA VAL A 59 4.80 2.13 -10.65
C VAL A 59 5.89 1.09 -10.71
N HIS A 60 6.85 1.29 -11.60
CA HIS A 60 7.95 0.36 -11.85
C HIS A 60 9.15 0.70 -10.97
N TYR A 61 9.77 -0.35 -10.46
CA TYR A 61 10.98 -0.30 -9.66
C TYR A 61 12.03 -1.21 -10.28
N ARG A 62 13.28 -0.81 -10.13
CA ARG A 62 14.46 -1.60 -10.51
C ARG A 62 15.32 -1.82 -9.28
N TYR A 63 16.06 -2.92 -9.28
CA TYR A 63 16.98 -3.18 -8.19
C TYR A 63 18.08 -2.10 -8.15
N ASN A 64 18.44 -1.66 -6.95
CA ASN A 64 19.24 -0.46 -6.72
C ASN A 64 20.75 -0.72 -6.60
N GLN A 65 21.25 -1.85 -7.16
CA GLN A 65 22.68 -2.13 -7.10
C GLN A 65 23.50 -0.99 -7.69
N VAL A 66 24.60 -0.70 -7.00
CA VAL A 66 25.19 0.62 -6.73
C VAL A 66 25.86 1.30 -7.94
N GLN A 67 25.70 0.77 -9.15
CA GLN A 67 26.40 1.31 -10.31
C GLN A 67 25.63 2.50 -10.92
N LEU A 68 26.01 3.72 -10.52
CA LEU A 68 25.61 4.97 -11.19
C LEU A 68 25.92 4.96 -12.70
N ARG A 69 26.95 4.21 -13.10
CA ARG A 69 27.36 3.96 -14.48
C ARG A 69 27.82 2.51 -14.59
N GLY A 70 27.10 1.68 -15.35
CA GLY A 70 27.40 0.26 -15.50
C GLY A 70 26.15 -0.61 -15.70
N LYS A 71 26.37 -1.92 -15.84
CA LYS A 71 25.29 -2.89 -16.07
C LYS A 71 24.30 -2.83 -14.90
N GLN A 72 23.05 -2.46 -15.20
CA GLN A 72 21.98 -2.49 -14.21
C GLN A 72 21.50 -3.92 -14.02
N CYS A 73 21.01 -4.22 -12.83
CA CYS A 73 20.39 -5.51 -12.59
C CYS A 73 19.11 -5.66 -13.44
N ASN A 74 18.91 -6.85 -14.00
CA ASN A 74 17.70 -7.18 -14.77
C ASN A 74 16.46 -7.44 -13.90
N ALA A 75 16.64 -7.60 -12.58
CA ALA A 75 15.54 -7.78 -11.65
C ALA A 75 14.70 -6.51 -11.56
N ALA A 76 13.40 -6.67 -11.75
CA ALA A 76 12.42 -5.60 -11.74
C ALA A 76 11.15 -6.03 -11.01
N LEU A 77 10.44 -5.06 -10.46
CA LEU A 77 9.09 -5.26 -9.92
C LEU A 77 8.22 -4.05 -10.25
N TYR A 78 6.91 -4.20 -10.14
CA TYR A 78 6.01 -3.07 -10.22
C TYR A 78 4.81 -3.22 -9.29
N LEU A 79 4.32 -2.08 -8.80
CA LEU A 79 3.04 -1.99 -8.12
C LEU A 79 1.98 -1.59 -9.15
N HIS A 80 0.90 -2.37 -9.23
CA HIS A 80 -0.29 -2.04 -10.00
C HIS A 80 -1.38 -1.52 -9.08
N TYR A 81 -1.95 -0.37 -9.44
CA TYR A 81 -3.08 0.28 -8.80
C TYR A 81 -4.24 0.24 -9.79
N PRO A 82 -5.08 -0.82 -9.77
CA PRO A 82 -6.20 -0.95 -10.68
C PRO A 82 -7.25 0.13 -10.38
N ASN A 83 -8.01 0.54 -11.40
CA ASN A 83 -9.07 1.54 -11.23
C ASN A 83 -10.32 0.94 -10.56
N ASP A 84 -10.60 -0.33 -10.85
CA ASP A 84 -11.86 -0.99 -10.49
C ASP A 84 -11.79 -1.67 -9.12
N THR A 85 -10.60 -1.80 -8.57
CA THR A 85 -10.38 -2.51 -7.31
C THR A 85 -9.60 -1.64 -6.34
N ASP A 86 -9.91 -1.90 -5.09
CA ASP A 86 -9.33 -1.23 -3.95
C ASP A 86 -7.98 -1.82 -3.51
N GLU A 87 -7.55 -2.87 -4.19
CA GLU A 87 -6.33 -3.62 -3.91
C GLU A 87 -5.12 -3.04 -4.65
N VAL A 88 -3.94 -3.24 -4.06
CA VAL A 88 -2.66 -2.93 -4.73
C VAL A 88 -1.95 -4.24 -4.99
N VAL A 89 -1.65 -4.52 -6.26
CA VAL A 89 -1.02 -5.78 -6.64
C VAL A 89 0.47 -5.56 -6.85
N LEU A 90 1.29 -6.35 -6.17
CA LEU A 90 2.73 -6.37 -6.36
C LEU A 90 3.10 -7.47 -7.35
N PHE A 91 3.72 -7.08 -8.46
CA PHE A 91 4.27 -8.01 -9.44
C PHE A 91 5.78 -8.01 -9.37
N ARG A 92 6.37 -9.18 -9.11
CA ARG A 92 7.81 -9.41 -9.20
C ARG A 92 8.10 -10.00 -10.58
N GLY A 93 9.00 -9.37 -11.33
CA GLY A 93 9.40 -9.88 -12.64
C GLY A 93 10.09 -11.23 -12.51
N ALA A 94 9.97 -12.06 -13.55
CA ALA A 94 10.60 -13.39 -13.59
C ALA A 94 12.12 -13.34 -13.76
N ASN A 95 12.69 -12.17 -14.03
CA ASN A 95 14.12 -12.00 -14.19
C ASN A 95 14.80 -12.12 -12.81
N GLU A 96 15.61 -13.15 -12.66
CA GLU A 96 16.49 -13.30 -11.50
C GLU A 96 17.55 -12.18 -11.47
N HIS A 97 18.08 -11.94 -10.27
CA HIS A 97 19.23 -11.06 -10.10
C HIS A 97 20.41 -11.60 -10.91
N ASP A 98 20.83 -10.87 -11.93
CA ASP A 98 21.94 -11.21 -12.81
C ASP A 98 23.32 -10.82 -12.23
N HIS A 99 23.34 -10.46 -10.96
CA HIS A 99 24.54 -10.26 -10.17
C HIS A 99 24.59 -11.30 -9.05
N THR A 100 25.72 -11.98 -8.93
CA THR A 100 25.99 -12.87 -7.80
C THR A 100 25.96 -12.02 -6.53
N ASN A 101 25.26 -12.49 -5.49
CA ASN A 101 25.30 -11.89 -4.15
C ASN A 101 26.75 -11.93 -3.64
N SER A 102 27.56 -10.94 -4.03
CA SER A 102 28.83 -10.66 -3.37
C SER A 102 28.48 -10.03 -2.03
N ILE A 103 28.14 -10.89 -1.07
CA ILE A 103 28.16 -10.59 0.35
C ILE A 103 29.62 -10.28 0.69
N HIS A 104 30.06 -9.05 0.40
CA HIS A 104 31.26 -8.53 1.03
C HIS A 104 30.87 -8.17 2.45
N ARG A 105 31.07 -9.16 3.34
CA ARG A 105 31.20 -8.95 4.77
C ARG A 105 32.16 -7.78 5.03
N LYS A 106 31.75 -6.85 5.87
CA LYS A 106 32.63 -6.20 6.84
C LYS A 106 31.89 -6.12 8.16
#